data_AF-A0A915C189-F1
#
_entry.id   AF-A0A915C189-F1
#
_cell.length_a   1.000
_cell.length_b   1.000
_cell.length_c   1.000
_cell.angle_alpha   90.00
_cell.angle_beta   90.00
_cell.angle_gamma   90.00
#
_symmetry.space_group_name_H-M   'P 1'
#
loop_
_entity.id
_entity.type
_entity.pdbx_description
1 polymer ?
#
loop_
_entity_poly.entity_id
_entity_poly.type
_entity_poly.pdbx_seq_one_letter_code
_entity_poly.pdbx_strand_id
1 'polypeptide(L)'
;CCYTTLILMFARNVSPTKQIAFEFAKLDSDGDGTIPLSEVRHMLSENRRQVGLNDHQILTLLDRADADHNGVLDLEEFSLLITSARAQPSRARRVLYSVADSVIAKSERPTVHSYINEYNCLPPPIFVIMISLAQILVFVGYMHGKHEDSMSHCAGCWVHGRIGPLLFAPPLRHQVWRFFTYQFLHQGLLHLVPNVAFQLLVGVPLELVHKMWRIAPIYLLAVILGALLQYTLDPSVYLVGCSAGVYALITAHLSNLIIVGGLSL
;
A
#
# COMPACT_ATOMS: atom_id res chain seq x y z
N CYS A 1 6.60 4.01 8.33
CA CYS A 1 7.45 4.90 7.52
C CYS A 1 7.91 4.12 6.28
N CYS A 2 7.35 4.39 5.10
CA CYS A 2 7.63 3.67 3.84
C CYS A 2 9.03 3.92 3.24
N TYR A 3 10.03 4.18 4.09
CA TYR A 3 11.40 4.39 3.67
C TYR A 3 12.23 3.10 3.64
N THR A 4 11.78 2.05 4.34
CA THR A 4 12.61 0.86 4.56
C THR A 4 12.30 -0.33 3.65
N THR A 5 11.31 -0.19 2.76
CA THR A 5 11.00 -1.21 1.74
C THR A 5 12.15 -1.39 0.74
N LEU A 6 13.07 -0.42 0.59
CA LEU A 6 14.24 -0.53 -0.30
C LEU A 6 15.46 -1.26 0.31
N ILE A 7 15.59 -1.29 1.65
CA ILE A 7 16.75 -1.90 2.35
C ILE A 7 16.54 -3.40 2.62
N LEU A 8 15.28 -3.85 2.69
CA LEU A 8 14.90 -5.20 3.13
C LEU A 8 15.09 -6.32 2.10
N MET A 9 15.54 -6.03 0.89
CA MET A 9 15.98 -7.10 -0.02
C MET A 9 17.26 -7.82 0.47
N PHE A 10 17.91 -7.38 1.56
CA PHE A 10 19.25 -7.85 1.95
C PHE A 10 19.44 -8.54 3.31
N ALA A 11 18.44 -8.73 4.19
CA ALA A 11 18.73 -9.23 5.55
C ALA A 11 17.81 -10.36 6.05
N ARG A 12 18.42 -11.50 6.43
CA ARG A 12 17.81 -12.77 6.89
C ARG A 12 18.00 -12.97 8.42
N ASN A 13 17.00 -13.66 9.03
CA ASN A 13 17.03 -14.61 10.19
C ASN A 13 16.95 -14.15 11.67
N VAL A 14 15.84 -14.53 12.38
CA VAL A 14 15.75 -15.18 13.75
C VAL A 14 14.36 -15.88 13.92
N SER A 15 14.25 -17.00 14.67
CA SER A 15 13.07 -17.90 14.72
C SER A 15 11.97 -17.60 15.79
N PRO A 16 10.69 -18.00 15.56
CA PRO A 16 9.52 -17.62 16.38
C PRO A 16 9.33 -18.33 17.73
N THR A 17 10.02 -19.43 17.99
CA THR A 17 9.70 -20.38 19.08
C THR A 17 10.02 -19.89 20.49
N LYS A 18 11.01 -19.00 20.67
CA LYS A 18 11.43 -18.53 22.01
C LYS A 18 10.47 -17.53 22.65
N GLN A 19 9.60 -16.89 21.86
CA GLN A 19 8.72 -15.83 22.35
C GLN A 19 7.43 -16.37 22.97
N ILE A 20 6.95 -17.53 22.50
CA ILE A 20 5.71 -18.15 22.97
C ILE A 20 5.88 -18.71 24.39
N ALA A 21 7.01 -19.39 24.64
CA ALA A 21 7.32 -19.95 25.95
C ALA A 21 7.46 -18.88 27.05
N PHE A 22 7.92 -17.67 26.69
CA PHE A 22 8.05 -16.56 27.65
C PHE A 22 6.70 -15.98 28.07
N GLU A 23 5.76 -15.84 27.13
CA GLU A 23 4.42 -15.34 27.44
C GLU A 23 3.59 -16.37 28.21
N PHE A 24 3.76 -17.66 27.92
CA PHE A 24 3.14 -18.74 28.67
C PHE A 24 3.54 -18.71 30.14
N ALA A 25 4.86 -18.61 30.42
CA ALA A 25 5.39 -18.57 31.78
C ALA A 25 4.97 -17.33 32.60
N LYS A 26 4.40 -16.31 31.96
CA LYS A 26 3.86 -15.12 32.64
C LYS A 26 2.41 -15.31 33.06
N LEU A 27 1.68 -16.15 32.34
CA LEU A 27 0.27 -16.47 32.59
C LEU A 27 0.16 -17.64 33.58
N ASP A 28 1.06 -18.62 33.45
CA ASP A 28 1.26 -19.72 34.39
C ASP A 28 1.88 -19.22 35.70
N SER A 29 1.05 -18.61 36.55
CA SER A 29 1.48 -17.91 37.77
C SER A 29 1.82 -18.86 38.92
N ASP A 30 1.22 -20.05 38.93
CA ASP A 30 1.48 -21.13 39.88
C ASP A 30 2.53 -22.13 39.38
N GLY A 31 2.93 -22.03 38.11
CA GLY A 31 4.04 -22.79 37.53
C GLY A 31 3.69 -24.26 37.33
N ASP A 32 2.41 -24.57 37.17
CA ASP A 32 1.90 -25.93 37.01
C ASP A 32 1.97 -26.44 35.57
N GLY A 33 2.35 -25.55 34.63
CA GLY A 33 2.50 -25.87 33.23
C GLY A 33 1.19 -25.81 32.45
N THR A 34 0.11 -25.26 33.02
CA THR A 34 -1.20 -25.11 32.41
C THR A 34 -1.81 -23.74 32.70
N ILE A 35 -2.76 -23.30 31.87
CA ILE A 35 -3.47 -22.03 32.08
C ILE A 35 -4.98 -22.27 32.02
N PRO A 36 -5.76 -21.95 33.08
CA PRO A 36 -7.21 -22.15 33.08
C PRO A 36 -7.91 -21.40 31.96
N LEU A 37 -8.81 -22.07 31.22
CA LEU A 37 -9.52 -21.48 30.09
C LEU A 37 -10.41 -20.29 30.51
N SER A 38 -10.89 -20.30 31.76
CA SER A 38 -11.64 -19.19 32.36
C SER A 38 -10.82 -17.91 32.50
N GLU A 39 -9.52 -18.04 32.79
CA GLU A 39 -8.60 -16.90 32.92
C GLU A 39 -8.29 -16.30 31.55
N VAL A 40 -7.97 -17.15 30.58
CA VAL A 40 -7.74 -16.72 29.18
C VAL A 40 -8.98 -16.05 28.61
N ARG A 41 -10.18 -16.60 28.89
CA ARG A 41 -11.46 -15.97 28.52
C ARG A 41 -11.61 -14.60 29.16
N HIS A 42 -11.34 -14.47 30.46
CA HIS A 42 -11.42 -13.19 31.16
C HIS A 42 -10.49 -12.17 30.52
N MET A 43 -9.22 -12.53 30.27
CA MET A 43 -8.23 -11.65 29.66
C MET A 43 -8.58 -11.22 28.23
N LEU A 44 -9.09 -12.14 27.41
CA LEU A 44 -9.57 -11.83 26.06
C LEU A 44 -10.83 -10.96 26.12
N SER A 45 -11.65 -11.13 27.16
CA SER A 45 -12.86 -10.35 27.38
C SER A 45 -12.60 -8.92 27.89
N GLU A 46 -11.57 -8.72 28.71
CA GLU A 46 -11.14 -7.41 29.19
C GLU A 46 -10.46 -6.61 28.08
N ASN A 47 -9.68 -7.29 27.23
CA ASN A 47 -8.95 -6.66 26.13
C ASN A 47 -9.69 -6.71 24.78
N ARG A 48 -11.02 -6.92 24.78
CA ARG A 48 -11.85 -7.03 23.56
C ARG A 48 -11.60 -5.93 22.52
N ARG A 49 -11.38 -4.69 22.96
CA ARG A 49 -11.12 -3.55 22.05
C ARG A 49 -9.79 -3.66 21.32
N GLN A 50 -8.78 -4.26 21.95
CA GLN A 50 -7.46 -4.49 21.34
C GLN A 50 -7.43 -5.76 20.48
N VAL A 51 -8.17 -6.80 20.89
CA VAL A 51 -8.19 -8.10 20.20
C VAL A 51 -9.21 -8.12 19.04
N GLY A 52 -10.27 -7.31 19.10
CA GLY A 52 -11.25 -7.16 18.02
C GLY A 52 -12.16 -8.37 17.83
N LEU A 53 -12.36 -9.18 18.88
CA LEU A 53 -13.18 -10.39 18.84
C LEU A 53 -14.48 -10.21 19.64
N ASN A 54 -15.56 -10.75 19.11
CA ASN A 54 -16.84 -10.83 19.80
C ASN A 54 -16.87 -12.04 20.76
N ASP A 55 -17.77 -12.03 21.75
CA ASP A 55 -17.88 -13.12 22.75
C ASP A 55 -18.00 -14.51 22.12
N HIS A 56 -18.82 -14.64 21.09
CA HIS A 56 -18.99 -15.89 20.37
C HIS A 56 -17.68 -16.35 19.72
N GLN A 57 -16.88 -15.43 19.16
CA GLN A 57 -15.61 -15.76 18.52
C GLN A 57 -14.55 -16.15 19.53
N ILE A 58 -14.52 -15.51 20.71
CA ILE A 58 -13.64 -15.87 21.82
C ILE A 58 -13.97 -17.29 22.29
N LEU A 59 -15.26 -17.59 22.50
CA LEU A 59 -15.70 -18.93 22.90
C LEU A 59 -15.32 -19.99 21.86
N THR A 60 -15.56 -19.71 20.57
CA THR A 60 -15.21 -20.66 19.49
C THR A 60 -13.70 -20.85 19.33
N LEU A 61 -12.89 -19.84 19.67
CA LEU A 61 -11.43 -19.93 19.62
C LEU A 61 -10.88 -20.74 20.79
N LEU A 62 -11.42 -20.56 21.99
CA LEU A 62 -11.03 -21.30 23.18
C LEU A 62 -11.42 -22.78 23.08
N ASP A 63 -12.65 -23.06 22.61
CA ASP A 63 -13.15 -24.42 22.36
C ASP A 63 -12.34 -25.19 21.30
N ARG A 64 -11.69 -24.47 20.38
CA ARG A 64 -10.79 -25.08 19.38
C ARG A 64 -9.34 -25.20 19.83
N ALA A 65 -8.96 -24.46 20.86
CA ALA A 65 -7.60 -24.46 21.38
C ALA A 65 -7.40 -25.53 22.44
N ASP A 66 -8.42 -25.75 23.27
CA ASP A 66 -8.51 -26.85 24.23
C ASP A 66 -8.88 -28.14 23.46
N ALA A 67 -7.86 -28.81 22.93
CA ALA A 67 -8.03 -29.94 22.01
C ALA A 67 -8.39 -31.23 22.74
N ASP A 68 -7.96 -31.35 24.00
CA ASP A 68 -8.28 -32.49 24.86
C ASP A 68 -9.51 -32.23 25.77
N HIS A 69 -10.08 -31.02 25.73
CA HIS A 69 -11.27 -30.60 26.47
C HIS A 69 -11.12 -30.72 27.99
N ASN A 70 -9.92 -30.49 28.50
CA ASN A 70 -9.61 -30.57 29.92
C ASN A 70 -9.93 -29.27 30.69
N GLY A 71 -10.30 -28.19 29.99
CA GLY A 71 -10.64 -26.89 30.57
C GLY A 71 -9.44 -26.04 31.00
N VAL A 72 -8.23 -26.48 30.67
CA VAL A 72 -6.96 -25.75 30.80
C VAL A 72 -6.26 -25.71 29.44
N LEU A 73 -5.20 -24.92 29.30
CA LEU A 73 -4.36 -24.89 28.10
C LEU A 73 -2.93 -25.20 28.47
N ASP A 74 -2.37 -26.25 27.87
CA ASP A 74 -0.94 -26.52 27.98
C ASP A 74 -0.11 -25.64 27.01
N LEU A 75 1.21 -25.76 27.07
CA LEU A 75 2.12 -24.96 26.23
C LEU A 75 1.90 -25.19 24.73
N GLU A 76 1.57 -26.41 24.31
CA GLU A 76 1.36 -26.78 22.91
C GLU A 76 0.03 -26.21 22.40
N GLU A 77 -1.05 -26.37 23.16
CA GLU A 77 -2.37 -25.81 22.90
C GLU A 77 -2.37 -24.28 22.91
N PHE A 78 -1.68 -23.68 23.89
CA PHE A 78 -1.48 -22.23 23.94
C PHE A 78 -0.66 -21.71 22.75
N SER A 79 0.34 -22.47 22.30
CA SER A 79 1.11 -22.11 21.11
C SER A 79 0.25 -22.10 19.86
N LEU A 80 -0.68 -23.06 19.74
CA LEU A 80 -1.64 -23.16 18.65
C LEU A 80 -2.70 -22.07 18.75
N LEU A 81 -3.20 -21.75 19.93
CA LEU A 81 -4.13 -20.64 20.18
C LEU A 81 -3.49 -19.32 19.81
N ILE A 82 -2.28 -19.01 20.30
CA ILE A 82 -1.60 -17.76 19.94
C ILE A 82 -1.27 -17.72 18.46
N THR A 83 -0.85 -18.82 17.85
CA THR A 83 -0.50 -18.85 16.42
C THR A 83 -1.73 -18.72 15.52
N SER A 84 -2.87 -19.30 15.90
CA SER A 84 -4.14 -19.27 15.17
C SER A 84 -4.95 -17.99 15.45
N ALA A 85 -5.01 -17.50 16.69
CA ALA A 85 -5.61 -16.21 17.04
C ALA A 85 -4.80 -15.03 16.48
N ARG A 86 -3.45 -15.09 16.51
CA ARG A 86 -2.59 -14.18 15.72
C ARG A 86 -2.61 -14.51 14.23
N ALA A 87 -3.34 -15.51 13.75
CA ALA A 87 -3.56 -15.76 12.31
C ALA A 87 -4.89 -15.18 11.81
N GLN A 88 -5.84 -14.90 12.70
CA GLN A 88 -7.22 -14.61 12.32
C GLN A 88 -7.58 -13.13 12.07
N PRO A 89 -6.62 -12.19 11.99
CA PRO A 89 -6.83 -11.01 11.11
C PRO A 89 -5.67 -10.75 10.11
N SER A 90 -4.82 -11.74 9.81
CA SER A 90 -3.41 -11.42 9.59
C SER A 90 -2.69 -12.27 8.54
N ARG A 91 -3.13 -12.26 7.29
CA ARG A 91 -2.16 -12.43 6.20
C ARG A 91 -1.58 -11.08 5.81
N ALA A 92 -2.44 -10.12 5.47
CA ALA A 92 -2.03 -8.75 5.14
C ALA A 92 -1.37 -8.01 6.32
N ARG A 93 -1.95 -8.13 7.53
CA ARG A 93 -1.48 -7.45 8.74
C ARG A 93 -0.18 -8.05 9.29
N ARG A 94 0.02 -9.37 9.13
CA ARG A 94 1.28 -10.05 9.50
C ARG A 94 2.42 -9.68 8.56
N VAL A 95 2.12 -9.52 7.27
CA VAL A 95 3.08 -8.94 6.30
C VAL A 95 3.40 -7.50 6.70
N LEU A 96 2.41 -6.68 7.07
CA LEU A 96 2.62 -5.29 7.47
C LEU A 96 3.46 -5.15 8.75
N TYR A 97 3.19 -5.91 9.81
CA TYR A 97 3.99 -5.92 11.04
C TYR A 97 5.38 -6.52 10.82
N SER A 98 5.49 -7.60 10.04
CA SER A 98 6.80 -8.18 9.67
C SER A 98 7.66 -7.20 8.89
N VAL A 99 7.04 -6.30 8.12
CA VAL A 99 7.72 -5.23 7.38
C VAL A 99 7.99 -4.01 8.28
N ALA A 100 7.23 -3.79 9.35
CA ALA A 100 7.46 -2.70 10.30
C ALA A 100 8.57 -3.05 11.32
N ASP A 101 8.58 -4.26 11.87
CA ASP A 101 9.51 -4.68 12.93
C ASP A 101 10.95 -4.84 12.43
N SER A 102 11.12 -5.06 11.14
CA SER A 102 12.43 -5.15 10.49
C SER A 102 13.10 -3.80 10.27
N VAL A 103 12.44 -2.70 10.66
CA VAL A 103 12.85 -1.32 10.29
C VAL A 103 12.87 -0.35 11.45
N ILE A 104 12.39 -0.80 12.61
CA ILE A 104 12.26 0.00 13.81
C ILE A 104 13.29 -0.51 14.84
N ALA A 105 14.03 0.43 15.43
CA ALA A 105 14.95 0.14 16.52
C ALA A 105 14.21 -0.54 17.68
N LYS A 106 14.87 -1.48 18.37
CA LYS A 106 14.22 -2.33 19.40
C LYS A 106 13.50 -1.52 20.49
N SER A 107 13.97 -0.30 20.76
CA SER A 107 13.42 0.66 21.72
C SER A 107 12.09 1.30 21.31
N GLU A 108 11.76 1.35 20.01
CA GLU A 108 10.60 2.09 19.48
C GLU A 108 9.45 1.19 19.00
N ARG A 109 9.62 -0.14 19.11
CA ARG A 109 8.61 -1.14 18.74
C ARG A 109 7.27 -1.02 19.51
N PRO A 110 7.24 -0.76 20.84
CA PRO A 110 5.97 -0.78 21.58
C PRO A 110 5.03 0.39 21.23
N THR A 111 5.55 1.56 20.85
CA THR A 111 4.73 2.71 20.43
C THR A 111 4.11 2.48 19.06
N VAL A 112 4.84 1.91 18.11
CA VAL A 112 4.35 1.67 16.73
C VAL A 112 3.30 0.56 16.65
N HIS A 113 3.40 -0.48 17.49
CA HIS A 113 2.37 -1.53 17.55
C HIS A 113 1.00 -0.98 18.01
N SER A 114 0.99 0.07 18.85
CA SER A 114 -0.23 0.75 19.27
C SER A 114 -0.89 1.52 18.11
N TYR A 115 -0.12 2.23 17.30
CA TYR A 115 -0.62 2.96 16.11
C TYR A 115 -1.18 2.03 15.02
N ILE A 116 -0.63 0.82 14.84
CA ILE A 116 -1.10 -0.13 13.82
C ILE A 116 -2.45 -0.76 14.22
N ASN A 117 -2.74 -0.88 15.52
CA ASN A 117 -4.04 -1.36 16.01
C ASN A 117 -5.17 -0.35 15.77
N GLU A 118 -4.84 0.94 15.57
CA GLU A 118 -5.81 2.02 15.31
C GLU A 118 -5.99 2.32 13.80
N TYR A 119 -5.16 1.70 12.95
CA TYR A 119 -5.21 1.86 11.49
C TYR A 119 -6.26 0.93 10.88
N ASN A 120 -7.49 1.43 10.73
CA ASN A 120 -8.42 0.90 9.75
C ASN A 120 -7.79 1.05 8.35
N CYS A 121 -7.38 -0.07 7.74
CA CYS A 121 -6.89 -0.17 6.36
C CYS A 121 -7.99 0.06 5.30
N LEU A 122 -8.94 0.95 5.61
CA LEU A 122 -9.90 1.48 4.68
C LEU A 122 -9.56 2.97 4.46
N PRO A 123 -9.40 3.42 3.20
CA PRO A 123 -9.55 2.68 1.94
C PRO A 123 -8.22 2.07 1.44
N PRO A 124 -8.26 1.00 0.62
CA PRO A 124 -7.11 0.55 -0.19
C PRO A 124 -6.63 1.68 -1.13
N PRO A 125 -5.43 1.59 -1.75
CA PRO A 125 -4.90 2.62 -2.64
C PRO A 125 -5.61 2.56 -4.01
N ILE A 126 -6.89 2.95 -4.02
CA ILE A 126 -7.78 2.84 -5.19
C ILE A 126 -7.33 3.82 -6.27
N PHE A 127 -6.96 5.06 -5.95
CA PHE A 127 -6.71 6.08 -6.98
C PHE A 127 -5.50 5.73 -7.85
N VAL A 128 -4.34 5.47 -7.24
CA VAL A 128 -3.10 5.19 -7.95
C VAL A 128 -3.19 3.88 -8.74
N ILE A 129 -3.84 2.85 -8.19
CA ILE A 129 -4.05 1.59 -8.91
C ILE A 129 -5.00 1.81 -10.10
N MET A 130 -6.13 2.49 -9.89
CA MET A 130 -7.11 2.71 -10.95
C MET A 130 -6.56 3.54 -12.10
N ILE A 131 -5.78 4.61 -11.81
CA ILE A 131 -5.19 5.44 -12.87
C ILE A 131 -4.09 4.69 -13.63
N SER A 132 -3.27 3.87 -12.95
CA SER A 132 -2.31 2.97 -13.60
C SER A 132 -3.00 1.94 -14.51
N LEU A 133 -4.08 1.32 -14.04
CA LEU A 133 -4.85 0.37 -14.84
C LEU A 133 -5.45 1.05 -16.08
N ALA A 134 -6.02 2.24 -15.92
CA ALA A 134 -6.57 3.01 -17.03
C ALA A 134 -5.50 3.32 -18.11
N GLN A 135 -4.29 3.72 -17.69
CA GLN A 135 -3.17 3.98 -18.62
C GLN A 135 -2.76 2.71 -19.39
N ILE A 136 -2.63 1.58 -18.70
CA ILE A 136 -2.30 0.29 -19.33
C ILE A 136 -3.39 -0.14 -20.30
N LEU A 137 -4.66 -0.07 -19.88
CA LEU A 137 -5.81 -0.48 -20.70
C LEU A 137 -5.94 0.38 -21.96
N VAL A 138 -5.74 1.69 -21.86
CA VAL A 138 -5.75 2.59 -23.01
C VAL A 138 -4.61 2.28 -23.97
N PHE A 139 -3.40 2.03 -23.45
CA PHE A 139 -2.24 1.65 -24.27
C PHE A 139 -2.49 0.34 -25.02
N VAL A 140 -2.88 -0.72 -24.29
CA VAL A 140 -3.18 -2.03 -24.89
C VAL A 140 -4.33 -1.92 -25.89
N GLY A 141 -5.38 -1.17 -25.58
CA GLY A 141 -6.51 -0.96 -26.46
C GLY A 141 -6.14 -0.30 -27.79
N TYR A 142 -5.28 0.71 -27.78
CA TYR A 142 -4.82 1.38 -29.01
C TYR A 142 -3.78 0.60 -29.81
N MET A 143 -3.04 -0.31 -29.16
CA MET A 143 -2.05 -1.19 -29.80
C MET A 143 -2.65 -2.52 -30.27
N HIS A 144 -3.84 -2.89 -29.77
CA HIS A 144 -4.50 -4.14 -30.12
C HIS A 144 -4.75 -4.23 -31.63
N GLY A 145 -4.27 -5.31 -32.25
CA GLY A 145 -4.42 -5.55 -33.69
C GLY A 145 -3.59 -4.67 -34.60
N LYS A 146 -2.68 -3.83 -34.07
CA LYS A 146 -1.74 -3.04 -34.87
C LYS A 146 -0.37 -3.73 -34.95
N HIS A 147 0.23 -3.72 -36.14
CA HIS A 147 1.59 -4.20 -36.39
C HIS A 147 2.64 -3.09 -36.26
N GLU A 148 2.44 -2.18 -35.32
CA GLU A 148 3.35 -1.07 -35.04
C GLU A 148 4.36 -1.46 -33.96
N ASP A 149 5.52 -0.81 -33.94
CA ASP A 149 6.53 -1.06 -32.90
C ASP A 149 5.99 -0.66 -31.51
N SER A 150 5.80 -1.65 -30.65
CA SER A 150 5.28 -1.42 -29.30
C SER A 150 6.26 -0.67 -28.40
N MET A 151 7.55 -0.60 -28.73
CA MET A 151 8.55 0.08 -27.91
C MET A 151 8.50 1.60 -28.03
N SER A 152 8.28 2.12 -29.25
CA SER A 152 8.40 3.54 -29.57
C SER A 152 7.13 4.17 -30.15
N HIS A 153 6.20 3.39 -30.71
CA HIS A 153 5.01 3.93 -31.35
C HIS A 153 4.08 4.59 -30.34
N CYS A 154 3.56 5.78 -30.67
CA CYS A 154 2.59 6.45 -29.81
C CYS A 154 1.19 5.82 -29.94
N ALA A 155 0.79 5.10 -28.89
CA ALA A 155 -0.54 4.54 -28.77
C ALA A 155 -1.58 5.67 -28.67
N GLY A 156 -2.46 5.78 -29.68
CA GLY A 156 -3.58 6.72 -29.67
C GLY A 156 -3.26 8.19 -30.02
N CYS A 157 -2.02 8.53 -30.39
CA CYS A 157 -1.69 9.88 -30.88
C CYS A 157 -2.41 10.22 -32.18
N TRP A 158 -2.51 9.25 -33.10
CA TRP A 158 -3.16 9.40 -34.39
C TRP A 158 -4.17 8.27 -34.59
N VAL A 159 -5.41 8.65 -34.90
CA VAL A 159 -6.54 7.73 -35.09
C VAL A 159 -7.17 8.06 -36.44
N HIS A 160 -7.10 7.12 -37.38
CA HIS A 160 -7.60 7.29 -38.76
C HIS A 160 -7.06 8.56 -39.47
N GLY A 161 -5.76 8.86 -39.31
CA GLY A 161 -5.12 10.02 -39.94
C GLY A 161 -5.49 11.37 -39.31
N ARG A 162 -6.19 11.38 -38.17
CA ARG A 162 -6.54 12.59 -37.42
C ARG A 162 -5.90 12.60 -36.04
N ILE A 163 -5.74 13.79 -35.46
CA ILE A 163 -5.26 13.98 -34.09
C ILE A 163 -6.15 13.17 -33.14
N GLY A 164 -5.53 12.26 -32.40
CA GLY A 164 -6.21 11.36 -31.48
C GLY A 164 -7.02 12.13 -30.42
N PRO A 165 -8.15 11.59 -29.95
CA PRO A 165 -9.09 12.34 -29.12
C PRO A 165 -8.54 12.72 -27.73
N LEU A 166 -7.61 11.91 -27.20
CA LEU A 166 -7.03 12.12 -25.87
C LEU A 166 -5.74 12.94 -25.89
N LEU A 167 -5.11 13.12 -27.06
CA LEU A 167 -3.83 13.82 -27.23
C LEU A 167 -3.96 15.30 -26.88
N PHE A 168 -3.02 15.85 -26.13
CA PHE A 168 -2.93 17.30 -26.00
C PHE A 168 -2.30 17.88 -27.28
N ALA A 169 -3.07 18.74 -27.95
CA ALA A 169 -2.72 19.35 -29.22
C ALA A 169 -2.98 20.86 -29.16
N PRO A 170 -1.96 21.72 -29.26
CA PRO A 170 -2.12 23.18 -29.19
C PRO A 170 -3.16 23.78 -30.17
N PRO A 171 -3.30 23.29 -31.42
CA PRO A 171 -4.36 23.76 -32.33
C PRO A 171 -5.79 23.48 -31.84
N LEU A 172 -5.97 22.46 -30.98
CA LEU A 172 -7.26 22.03 -30.46
C LEU A 172 -7.45 22.43 -28.98
N ARG A 173 -6.75 23.46 -28.49
CA ARG A 173 -6.81 23.92 -27.09
C ARG A 173 -8.20 24.29 -26.58
N HIS A 174 -9.15 24.59 -27.46
CA HIS A 174 -10.55 24.83 -27.09
C HIS A 174 -11.25 23.56 -26.55
N GLN A 175 -10.67 22.38 -26.82
CA GLN A 175 -11.14 21.08 -26.33
C GLN A 175 -10.52 20.80 -24.95
N VAL A 176 -11.13 21.36 -23.91
CA VAL A 176 -10.57 21.44 -22.54
C VAL A 176 -10.21 20.08 -21.91
N TRP A 177 -10.91 19.00 -22.28
CA TRP A 177 -10.59 17.66 -21.77
C TRP A 177 -9.18 17.20 -22.13
N ARG A 178 -8.60 17.73 -23.22
CA ARG A 178 -7.23 17.40 -23.67
C ARG A 178 -6.15 17.80 -22.67
N PHE A 179 -6.41 18.78 -21.80
CA PHE A 179 -5.51 19.16 -20.70
C PHE A 179 -5.45 18.11 -19.59
N PHE A 180 -6.39 17.16 -19.59
CA PHE A 180 -6.48 16.09 -18.61
C PHE A 180 -6.21 14.72 -19.23
N THR A 181 -6.78 14.44 -20.41
CA THR A 181 -6.80 13.09 -21.00
C THR A 181 -5.47 12.65 -21.59
N TYR A 182 -4.54 13.58 -21.83
CA TYR A 182 -3.24 13.26 -22.43
C TYR A 182 -2.40 12.30 -21.58
N GLN A 183 -2.65 12.29 -20.26
CA GLN A 183 -1.97 11.39 -19.31
C GLN A 183 -2.16 9.90 -19.62
N PHE A 184 -3.23 9.54 -20.34
CA PHE A 184 -3.55 8.15 -20.67
C PHE A 184 -2.82 7.65 -21.92
N LEU A 185 -2.32 8.55 -22.77
CA LEU A 185 -1.55 8.19 -23.95
C LEU A 185 -0.07 8.09 -23.60
N HIS A 186 0.64 7.15 -24.21
CA HIS A 186 2.07 6.97 -24.02
C HIS A 186 2.78 6.68 -25.35
N GLN A 187 4.02 7.12 -25.44
CA GLN A 187 4.90 6.90 -26.59
C GLN A 187 5.66 5.59 -26.39
N GLY A 188 4.98 4.49 -26.68
CA GLY A 188 5.52 3.14 -26.55
C GLY A 188 5.73 2.66 -25.11
N LEU A 189 6.17 1.40 -25.00
CA LEU A 189 6.41 0.73 -23.72
C LEU A 189 7.58 1.34 -22.94
N LEU A 190 8.59 1.89 -23.61
CA LEU A 190 9.70 2.58 -22.94
C LEU A 190 9.26 3.86 -22.22
N HIS A 191 8.17 4.49 -22.64
CA HIS A 191 7.58 5.62 -21.94
C HIS A 191 6.55 5.17 -20.88
N LEU A 192 5.72 4.16 -21.18
CA LEU A 192 4.66 3.68 -20.27
C LEU A 192 5.22 2.96 -19.04
N VAL A 193 6.11 2.00 -19.23
CA VAL A 193 6.55 1.09 -18.15
C VAL A 193 7.24 1.86 -17.02
N PRO A 194 8.20 2.77 -17.27
CA PRO A 194 8.82 3.54 -16.19
C PRO A 194 7.80 4.46 -15.48
N ASN A 195 6.90 5.09 -16.22
CA ASN A 195 5.86 5.95 -15.65
C ASN A 195 4.97 5.18 -14.66
N VAL A 196 4.42 4.03 -15.09
CA VAL A 196 3.59 3.18 -14.24
C VAL A 196 4.38 2.62 -13.07
N ALA A 197 5.64 2.19 -13.29
CA ALA A 197 6.49 1.67 -12.24
C ALA A 197 6.75 2.71 -11.14
N PHE A 198 7.17 3.93 -11.49
CA PHE A 198 7.39 5.00 -10.52
C PHE A 198 6.08 5.46 -9.86
N GLN A 199 4.99 5.53 -10.63
CA GLN A 199 3.67 5.87 -10.10
C GLN A 199 3.21 4.88 -9.04
N LEU A 200 3.37 3.57 -9.26
CA LEU A 200 3.02 2.55 -8.27
C LEU A 200 4.01 2.56 -7.09
N LEU A 201 5.31 2.65 -7.36
CA LEU A 201 6.37 2.64 -6.36
C LEU A 201 6.22 3.80 -5.36
N VAL A 202 5.92 4.99 -5.84
CA VAL A 202 5.84 6.21 -5.02
C VAL A 202 4.40 6.51 -4.59
N GLY A 203 3.44 6.33 -5.51
CA GLY A 203 2.04 6.70 -5.30
C GLY A 203 1.30 5.79 -4.32
N VAL A 204 1.50 4.46 -4.37
CA VAL A 204 0.80 3.54 -3.46
C VAL A 204 1.15 3.82 -1.99
N PRO A 205 2.44 3.95 -1.60
CA PRO A 205 2.80 4.38 -0.25
C PRO A 205 2.18 5.72 0.17
N LEU A 206 2.21 6.71 -0.73
CA LEU A 206 1.66 8.03 -0.46
C LEU A 206 0.15 7.98 -0.23
N GLU A 207 -0.59 7.21 -1.03
CA GLU A 207 -2.04 7.08 -0.90
C GLU A 207 -2.43 6.33 0.38
N LEU A 208 -1.67 5.32 0.79
CA LEU A 208 -1.92 4.60 2.04
C LEU A 208 -1.77 5.50 3.28
N VAL A 209 -0.80 6.42 3.26
CA VAL A 209 -0.52 7.36 4.36
C VAL A 209 -1.47 8.55 4.34
N HIS A 210 -1.61 9.20 3.19
CA HIS A 210 -2.31 10.50 3.07
C HIS A 210 -3.74 10.38 2.58
N LYS A 211 -4.15 9.18 2.16
CA LYS A 211 -5.46 8.86 1.59
C LYS A 211 -5.71 9.52 0.22
N MET A 212 -6.59 8.92 -0.56
CA MET A 212 -6.81 9.32 -1.95
C MET A 212 -7.29 10.75 -2.13
N TRP A 213 -8.09 11.28 -1.20
CA TRP A 213 -8.65 12.63 -1.33
C TRP A 213 -7.58 13.73 -1.19
N ARG A 214 -6.39 13.42 -0.67
CA ARG A 214 -5.23 14.33 -0.68
C ARG A 214 -4.34 14.09 -1.90
N ILE A 215 -4.10 12.83 -2.26
CA ILE A 215 -3.19 12.47 -3.35
C ILE A 215 -3.79 12.73 -4.73
N ALA A 216 -5.07 12.41 -4.94
CA ALA A 216 -5.72 12.55 -6.23
C ALA A 216 -5.76 14.01 -6.73
N PRO A 217 -6.15 15.02 -5.92
CA PRO A 217 -6.13 16.41 -6.37
C PRO A 217 -4.72 16.89 -6.73
N ILE A 218 -3.69 16.52 -5.96
CA ILE A 218 -2.29 16.91 -6.23
C ILE A 218 -1.84 16.35 -7.58
N TYR A 219 -2.09 15.06 -7.81
CA TYR A 219 -1.73 14.40 -9.06
C TYR A 219 -2.48 15.02 -10.26
N LEU A 220 -3.80 15.15 -10.17
CA LEU A 220 -4.63 15.63 -11.29
C LEU A 220 -4.36 17.11 -11.59
N LEU A 221 -4.13 17.93 -10.56
CA LEU A 221 -3.74 19.32 -10.74
C LEU A 221 -2.38 19.41 -11.43
N ALA A 222 -1.42 18.58 -11.06
CA ALA A 222 -0.11 18.55 -11.71
C ALA A 222 -0.20 18.17 -13.19
N VAL A 223 -1.09 17.25 -13.58
CA VAL A 223 -1.37 16.92 -14.98
C VAL A 223 -1.89 18.15 -15.74
N ILE A 224 -2.89 18.84 -15.20
CA ILE A 224 -3.47 20.03 -15.83
C ILE A 224 -2.43 21.17 -15.93
N LEU A 225 -1.73 21.45 -14.83
CA LEU A 225 -0.68 22.46 -14.77
C LEU A 225 0.50 22.10 -15.67
N GLY A 226 0.83 20.82 -15.82
CA GLY A 226 1.87 20.34 -16.72
C GLY A 226 1.56 20.64 -18.18
N ALA A 227 0.32 20.39 -18.61
CA ALA A 227 -0.14 20.77 -19.95
C ALA A 227 -0.15 22.28 -20.17
N LEU A 228 -0.61 23.05 -19.18
CA LEU A 228 -0.60 24.51 -19.25
C LEU A 228 0.82 25.07 -19.33
N LEU A 229 1.72 24.58 -18.48
CA LEU A 229 3.12 24.98 -18.45
C LEU A 229 3.80 24.64 -19.79
N GLN A 230 3.63 23.41 -20.29
CA GLN A 230 4.16 23.02 -21.59
C GLN A 230 3.67 23.95 -22.70
N TYR A 231 2.38 24.27 -22.75
CA TYR A 231 1.81 25.18 -23.74
C TYR A 231 2.35 26.61 -23.63
N THR A 232 2.62 27.09 -22.41
CA THR A 232 3.21 28.43 -22.20
C THR A 232 4.68 28.50 -22.62
N LEU A 233 5.42 27.40 -22.48
CA LEU A 233 6.84 27.32 -22.82
C LEU A 233 7.06 27.04 -24.31
N ASP A 234 6.31 26.10 -24.87
CA ASP A 234 6.36 25.73 -26.28
C ASP A 234 4.97 25.35 -26.80
N PRO A 235 4.26 26.29 -27.45
CA PRO A 235 2.92 26.08 -27.98
C PRO A 235 2.90 25.26 -29.29
N SER A 236 4.03 24.69 -29.74
CA SER A 236 4.11 23.87 -30.95
C SER A 236 4.09 22.36 -30.67
N VAL A 237 4.31 21.96 -29.41
CA VAL A 237 4.54 20.57 -29.03
C VAL A 237 3.25 19.85 -28.62
N TYR A 238 3.08 18.63 -29.11
CA TYR A 238 2.05 17.70 -28.65
C TYR A 238 2.50 17.01 -27.36
N LEU A 239 1.58 16.84 -26.41
CA LEU A 239 1.93 16.28 -25.10
C LEU A 239 1.17 14.96 -24.85
N VAL A 240 1.89 13.99 -24.30
CA VAL A 240 1.41 12.67 -23.86
C VAL A 240 2.12 12.27 -22.57
N GLY A 241 1.52 11.32 -21.85
CA GLY A 241 2.15 10.66 -20.71
C GLY A 241 1.76 11.27 -19.37
N CYS A 242 1.84 10.45 -18.34
CA CYS A 242 1.44 10.85 -16.99
C CYS A 242 2.57 11.44 -16.14
N SER A 243 3.73 11.73 -16.75
CA SER A 243 4.96 12.15 -16.08
C SER A 243 4.78 13.35 -15.14
N ALA A 244 3.92 14.32 -15.49
CA ALA A 244 3.61 15.45 -14.61
C ALA A 244 2.99 15.01 -13.27
N GLY A 245 2.09 14.02 -13.30
CA GLY A 245 1.53 13.41 -12.10
C GLY A 245 2.57 12.59 -11.33
N VAL A 246 3.44 11.85 -12.03
CA VAL A 246 4.54 11.09 -11.40
C VAL A 246 5.53 12.02 -10.69
N TYR A 247 5.92 13.13 -11.32
CA TYR A 247 6.79 14.13 -10.71
C TYR A 247 6.13 14.76 -9.49
N ALA A 248 4.83 15.04 -9.53
CA ALA A 248 4.12 15.54 -8.35
C ALA A 248 4.13 14.54 -7.18
N LEU A 249 3.99 13.23 -7.45
CA LEU A 249 4.11 12.19 -6.42
C LEU A 249 5.54 12.13 -5.86
N ILE A 250 6.57 12.19 -6.71
CA ILE A 250 7.97 12.22 -6.28
C ILE A 250 8.23 13.44 -5.40
N THR A 251 7.77 14.62 -5.80
CA THR A 251 7.90 15.86 -5.02
C THR A 251 7.16 15.76 -3.69
N ALA A 252 5.91 15.25 -3.68
CA ALA A 252 5.16 15.06 -2.45
C ALA A 252 5.83 14.06 -1.50
N HIS A 253 6.45 13.00 -2.04
CA HIS A 253 7.26 12.08 -1.25
C HIS A 253 8.47 12.80 -0.65
N LEU A 254 9.23 13.54 -1.46
CA LEU A 254 10.41 14.29 -1.02
C LEU A 254 10.07 15.33 0.06
N SER A 255 8.98 16.08 -0.10
CA SER A 255 8.53 17.05 0.90
C SER A 255 8.22 16.39 2.25
N ASN A 256 7.58 15.21 2.25
CA ASN A 256 7.33 14.47 3.49
C ASN A 256 8.64 14.05 4.19
N LEU A 257 9.67 13.69 3.42
CA LEU A 257 10.97 13.32 3.99
C LEU A 257 11.70 14.51 4.59
N ILE A 258 11.63 15.67 3.94
CA ILE A 258 12.26 16.89 4.44
C ILE A 258 11.59 17.32 5.75
N ILE A 259 10.26 17.33 5.79
CA ILE A 259 9.48 17.79 6.94
C ILE A 259 9.62 16.84 8.15
N VAL A 260 9.59 15.51 7.92
CA VAL A 260 9.62 14.51 9.01
C VAL A 260 11.05 14.08 9.35
N GLY A 261 11.97 14.10 8.39
CA GLY A 261 13.35 13.63 8.54
C GLY A 261 14.30 14.62 9.18
N GLY A 262 13.84 15.81 9.58
CA GLY A 262 14.69 16.79 10.29
C GLY A 262 15.88 17.29 9.49
N LEU A 263 15.84 17.20 8.16
CA LEU A 263 16.79 17.90 7.29
C LEU A 263 16.42 19.39 7.27
N SER A 264 16.77 20.07 8.35
CA SER A 264 16.99 21.50 8.36
C SER A 264 18.09 21.78 7.34
N LEU A 265 17.74 22.40 6.21
CA LEU A 265 18.70 22.98 5.27
C LEU A 265 19.49 24.10 5.96
#